data_AF-D2RWY5-F1
#
_entry.id   AF-D2RWY5-F1
#
_cell.length_a   1.000
_cell.length_b   1.000
_cell.length_c   1.000
_cell.angle_alpha   90.00
_cell.angle_beta   90.00
_cell.angle_gamma   90.00
#
_symmetry.space_group_name_H-M   'P 1'
#
loop_
_entity.id
_entity.type
_entity.pdbx_description
1 polymer ?
#
loop_
_entity_poly.entity_id
_entity_poly.type
_entity_poly.pdbx_seq_one_letter_code
_entity_poly.pdbx_strand_id
1 'polypeptide(L)'
;MEFAVSRAGTTRITLHGGSDTTACDDATDQLAENLERLAAEGTISDWEIDDADVYEHPTAPFDPYTIALEFSVTVVVDAEDADAAAERGAGAIDDALETAEFDAVSYTSSAAASVA
;
A
#
# COMPACT_ATOMS: atom_id res chain seq x y z
N MET A 1 9.28 -5.79 -23.11
CA MET A 1 7.85 -5.47 -23.33
C MET A 1 7.29 -5.02 -22.00
N GLU A 2 6.34 -4.08 -22.01
CA GLU A 2 5.83 -3.48 -20.78
C GLU A 2 4.72 -4.34 -20.17
N PHE A 3 4.81 -4.53 -18.87
CA PHE A 3 3.82 -5.25 -18.07
C PHE A 3 3.40 -4.39 -16.89
N ALA A 4 2.09 -4.31 -16.67
CA ALA A 4 1.50 -3.82 -15.44
C ALA A 4 1.54 -4.94 -14.40
N VAL A 5 2.23 -4.70 -13.30
CA VAL A 5 2.37 -5.65 -12.19
C VAL A 5 1.68 -5.07 -10.97
N SER A 6 0.60 -5.71 -10.55
CA SER A 6 -0.20 -5.30 -9.40
C SER A 6 0.02 -6.22 -8.21
N ARG A 7 0.01 -5.67 -7.00
CA ARG A 7 0.06 -6.44 -5.77
C ARG A 7 -0.80 -5.80 -4.68
N ALA A 8 -1.62 -6.63 -4.05
CA ALA A 8 -2.42 -6.24 -2.89
C ALA A 8 -1.68 -6.55 -1.59
N GLY A 9 -1.84 -5.67 -0.61
CA GLY A 9 -1.26 -5.80 0.71
C GLY A 9 -2.07 -5.08 1.77
N THR A 10 -1.68 -5.30 3.02
CA THR A 10 -2.23 -4.63 4.18
C THR A 10 -1.10 -3.91 4.89
N THR A 11 -1.31 -2.66 5.26
CA THR A 11 -0.40 -1.89 6.12
C THR A 11 -1.10 -1.49 7.41
N ARG A 12 -0.34 -1.02 8.40
CA ARG A 12 -0.86 -0.54 9.67
C ARG A 12 -0.38 0.86 9.96
N ILE A 13 -1.31 1.73 10.34
CA ILE A 13 -1.02 3.10 10.73
C ILE A 13 -1.49 3.32 12.17
N THR A 14 -0.62 3.94 12.96
CA THR A 14 -0.88 4.22 14.37
C THR A 14 -1.16 5.70 14.56
N LEU A 15 -2.35 6.04 15.07
CA LEU A 15 -2.82 7.43 15.17
C LEU A 15 -3.16 7.81 16.61
N HIS A 16 -2.64 8.97 17.04
CA HIS A 16 -2.89 9.49 18.38
C HIS A 16 -4.16 10.35 18.42
N GLY A 17 -5.28 9.71 18.72
CA GLY A 17 -6.54 10.38 19.04
C GLY A 17 -7.57 10.41 17.91
N GLY A 18 -8.84 10.55 18.29
CA GLY A 18 -9.98 10.50 17.38
C GLY A 18 -11.09 9.58 17.87
N SER A 19 -12.14 9.47 17.06
CA SER A 19 -13.10 8.35 17.11
C SER A 19 -12.71 7.32 16.05
N ASP A 20 -13.22 6.10 16.14
CA ASP A 20 -12.98 5.02 15.16
C ASP A 20 -13.05 5.53 13.70
N THR A 21 -14.15 6.22 13.35
CA THR A 21 -14.34 6.79 12.01
C THR A 21 -13.27 7.81 11.64
N THR A 22 -12.91 8.71 12.55
CA THR A 22 -11.88 9.73 12.29
C THR A 22 -10.50 9.10 12.15
N ALA A 23 -10.20 8.06 12.93
CA ALA A 23 -8.93 7.35 12.83
C ALA A 23 -8.83 6.59 11.51
N CYS A 24 -9.89 5.92 11.05
CA CYS A 24 -9.88 5.28 9.73
C CYS A 24 -9.73 6.29 8.59
N ASP A 25 -10.44 7.43 8.65
CA ASP A 25 -10.39 8.49 7.63
C ASP A 25 -8.98 9.09 7.55
N ASP A 26 -8.40 9.49 8.69
CA ASP A 26 -7.06 10.08 8.77
C ASP A 26 -5.96 9.09 8.36
N ALA A 27 -6.12 7.80 8.67
CA ALA A 27 -5.21 6.76 8.20
C ALA A 27 -5.31 6.56 6.68
N THR A 28 -6.53 6.62 6.14
CA THR A 28 -6.78 6.48 4.69
C THR A 28 -6.18 7.67 3.94
N ASP A 29 -6.38 8.89 4.43
CA ASP A 29 -5.80 10.10 3.86
C ASP A 29 -4.26 10.03 3.88
N GLN A 30 -3.65 9.64 5.01
CA GLN A 30 -2.19 9.50 5.09
C GLN A 30 -1.62 8.43 4.14
N LEU A 31 -2.33 7.31 3.97
CA LEU A 31 -1.94 6.29 3.00
C LEU A 31 -2.08 6.83 1.56
N ALA A 32 -3.20 7.49 1.26
CA ALA A 32 -3.48 8.08 -0.04
C ALA A 32 -2.45 9.14 -0.43
N GLU A 33 -2.08 10.05 0.49
CA GLU A 33 -1.06 11.07 0.25
C GLU A 33 0.31 10.45 -0.10
N ASN A 34 0.70 9.37 0.59
CA ASN A 34 1.94 8.66 0.30
C ASN A 34 1.91 7.95 -1.06
N LEU A 35 0.81 7.28 -1.39
CA LEU A 35 0.65 6.61 -2.67
C LEU A 35 0.56 7.61 -3.83
N GLU A 36 -0.15 8.73 -3.65
CA GLU A 36 -0.22 9.82 -4.62
C GLU A 36 1.16 10.44 -4.87
N ARG A 37 1.96 10.60 -3.82
CA ARG A 37 3.36 11.03 -3.95
C ARG A 37 4.18 10.04 -4.78
N LEU A 38 4.10 8.74 -4.50
CA LEU A 38 4.79 7.71 -5.29
C LEU A 38 4.35 7.72 -6.76
N ALA A 39 3.07 7.95 -7.02
CA ALA A 39 2.53 8.05 -8.38
C ALA A 39 3.04 9.30 -9.10
N ALA A 40 3.10 10.44 -8.40
CA ALA A 40 3.64 11.69 -8.94
C ALA A 40 5.15 11.61 -9.22
N GLU A 41 5.89 10.82 -8.44
CA GLU A 41 7.30 10.50 -8.66
C GLU A 41 7.50 9.51 -9.83
N GLY A 42 6.42 8.87 -10.31
CA GLY A 42 6.44 7.86 -11.36
C GLY A 42 6.93 6.49 -10.88
N THR A 43 7.03 6.28 -9.56
CA THR A 43 7.45 5.03 -8.95
C THR A 43 6.38 3.96 -9.06
N ILE A 44 5.11 4.36 -8.88
CA ILE A 44 3.94 3.52 -9.15
C ILE A 44 3.12 4.15 -10.27
N SER A 45 2.40 3.31 -11.00
CA SER A 45 1.53 3.75 -12.10
C SER A 45 0.07 3.88 -11.69
N ASP A 46 -0.38 3.08 -10.72
CA ASP A 46 -1.75 3.09 -10.21
C ASP A 46 -1.80 2.55 -8.78
N TRP A 47 -2.82 2.94 -8.01
CA TRP A 47 -3.04 2.49 -6.64
C TRP A 47 -4.51 2.61 -6.23
N GLU A 48 -4.91 1.78 -5.28
CA GLU A 48 -6.25 1.78 -4.69
C GLU A 48 -6.16 1.44 -3.20
N ILE A 49 -7.01 2.04 -2.38
CA ILE A 49 -7.24 1.65 -0.99
C ILE A 49 -8.63 0.99 -0.95
N ASP A 50 -8.68 -0.28 -0.60
CA ASP A 50 -9.90 -1.10 -0.64
C ASP A 50 -10.70 -0.95 0.67
N ASP A 51 -10.00 -0.97 1.82
CA ASP A 51 -10.63 -0.91 3.14
C ASP A 51 -9.72 -0.29 4.22
N ALA A 52 -10.33 0.21 5.30
CA ALA A 52 -9.66 0.75 6.47
C ALA A 52 -10.44 0.41 7.75
N ASP A 53 -9.89 -0.50 8.54
CA ASP A 53 -10.53 -1.05 9.74
C ASP A 53 -9.69 -0.80 11.00
N VAL A 54 -10.34 -0.62 12.14
CA VAL A 54 -9.65 -0.55 13.44
C VAL A 54 -9.08 -1.93 13.78
N TYR A 55 -7.76 -2.05 13.71
CA TYR A 55 -7.02 -3.26 14.11
C TYR A 55 -6.92 -3.37 15.63
N GLU A 56 -6.62 -2.26 16.32
CA GLU A 56 -6.54 -2.21 17.78
C GLU A 56 -7.11 -0.88 18.29
N HIS A 57 -8.06 -0.98 19.22
CA HIS A 57 -8.63 0.18 19.91
C HIS A 57 -7.72 0.64 21.06
N PRO A 58 -7.72 1.95 21.36
CA PRO A 58 -6.96 2.48 22.47
C PRO A 58 -7.44 1.89 23.79
N THR A 59 -6.49 1.34 24.56
CA THR A 59 -6.74 0.74 25.87
C THR A 59 -6.74 1.77 27.01
N ALA A 60 -6.26 2.98 26.73
CA ALA A 60 -6.20 4.11 27.65
C ALA A 60 -6.48 5.45 26.91
N PRO A 61 -6.81 6.54 27.62
CA PRO A 61 -7.24 7.81 26.99
C PRO A 61 -6.23 8.49 26.05
N PHE A 62 -4.96 8.10 26.12
CA PHE A 62 -3.86 8.63 25.30
C PHE A 62 -3.20 7.55 24.43
N ASP A 63 -3.72 6.33 24.52
CA ASP A 63 -3.28 5.22 23.69
C ASP A 63 -3.70 5.49 22.24
N PRO A 64 -2.89 5.15 21.24
CA PRO A 64 -3.25 5.37 19.85
C PRO A 64 -4.25 4.32 19.35
N TYR A 65 -4.93 4.65 18.26
CA TYR A 65 -5.58 3.65 17.42
C TYR A 65 -4.53 3.00 16.53
N THR A 66 -4.66 1.69 16.29
CA THR A 66 -4.00 1.04 15.17
C THR A 66 -5.04 0.73 14.12
N ILE A 67 -4.89 1.27 12.93
CA ILE A 67 -5.77 1.03 11.78
C ILE A 67 -5.05 0.10 10.82
N ALA A 68 -5.71 -0.95 10.37
CA ALA A 68 -5.26 -1.78 9.25
C ALA A 68 -5.90 -1.24 7.97
N LEU A 69 -5.08 -1.03 6.94
CA LEU A 69 -5.56 -0.57 5.64
C LEU A 69 -5.21 -1.60 4.58
N GLU A 70 -6.21 -1.99 3.81
CA GLU A 70 -6.06 -2.86 2.65
C GLU A 70 -5.87 -1.99 1.41
N PHE A 71 -4.85 -2.28 0.64
CA PHE A 71 -4.52 -1.48 -0.54
C PHE A 71 -3.95 -2.36 -1.65
N SER A 72 -3.96 -1.82 -2.86
CA SER A 72 -3.28 -2.40 -4.00
C SER A 72 -2.43 -1.34 -4.70
N VAL A 73 -1.28 -1.76 -5.22
CA VAL A 73 -0.38 -0.91 -5.98
C VAL A 73 0.02 -1.60 -7.27
N THR A 74 0.17 -0.81 -8.31
CA THR A 74 0.56 -1.27 -9.65
C THR A 74 1.78 -0.51 -10.13
N VAL A 75 2.77 -1.23 -10.64
CA VAL A 75 3.96 -0.68 -11.29
C VAL A 75 4.02 -1.14 -12.74
N VAL A 76 4.65 -0.36 -13.60
CA VAL A 76 4.97 -0.78 -14.97
C VAL A 76 6.44 -1.18 -15.03
N VAL A 77 6.71 -2.38 -15.52
CA VAL A 77 8.08 -2.89 -15.70
C VAL A 77 8.28 -3.41 -17.11
N ASP A 78 9.49 -3.22 -17.65
CA ASP A 78 9.90 -3.89 -18.88
C ASP A 78 10.49 -5.27 -18.55
N ALA A 79 9.92 -6.30 -19.17
CA ALA A 79 10.40 -7.67 -19.05
C ALA A 79 10.29 -8.44 -20.37
N GLU A 80 10.90 -9.61 -20.41
CA GLU A 80 10.81 -10.55 -21.53
C GLU A 80 9.48 -11.33 -21.54
N ASP A 81 8.98 -11.68 -20.35
CA ASP A 81 7.77 -12.48 -20.14
C ASP A 81 7.08 -12.11 -18.82
N ALA A 82 5.84 -12.59 -18.62
CA ALA A 82 5.01 -12.25 -17.47
C ALA A 82 5.61 -12.74 -16.13
N ASP A 83 6.25 -13.91 -16.09
CA ASP A 83 6.91 -14.41 -14.88
C ASP A 83 8.06 -13.48 -14.45
N ALA A 84 8.92 -13.09 -15.40
CA ALA A 84 10.02 -12.16 -15.16
C ALA A 84 9.53 -10.75 -14.79
N ALA A 85 8.37 -10.34 -15.33
CA ALA A 85 7.70 -9.12 -14.93
C ALA A 85 7.19 -9.20 -13.49
N ALA A 86 6.53 -10.30 -13.10
CA ALA A 86 6.01 -10.47 -11.75
C ALA A 86 7.13 -10.42 -10.69
N GLU A 87 8.27 -11.07 -10.95
CA GLU A 87 9.45 -11.01 -10.05
C GLU A 87 10.02 -9.59 -9.95
N ARG A 88 10.22 -8.90 -11.08
CA ARG A 88 10.73 -7.51 -11.09
C ARG A 88 9.76 -6.53 -10.46
N GLY A 89 8.49 -6.62 -10.81
CA GLY A 89 7.45 -5.74 -10.32
C GLY A 89 7.19 -5.97 -8.83
N ALA A 90 7.26 -7.20 -8.33
CA ALA A 90 7.20 -7.46 -6.89
C ALA A 90 8.33 -6.74 -6.14
N GLY A 91 9.55 -6.79 -6.66
CA GLY A 91 10.69 -6.06 -6.07
C GLY A 91 10.55 -4.55 -6.17
N ALA A 92 10.09 -4.02 -7.30
CA ALA A 92 9.85 -2.59 -7.48
C ALA A 92 8.75 -2.06 -6.54
N ILE A 93 7.69 -2.84 -6.33
CA ILE A 93 6.65 -2.53 -5.36
C ILE A 93 7.20 -2.49 -3.93
N ASP A 94 8.04 -3.46 -3.56
CA ASP A 94 8.64 -3.52 -2.23
C ASP A 94 9.53 -2.29 -1.97
N ASP A 95 10.38 -1.92 -2.93
CA ASP A 95 11.27 -0.75 -2.86
C ASP A 95 10.48 0.57 -2.79
N ALA A 96 9.39 0.66 -3.56
CA ALA A 96 8.48 1.80 -3.54
C ALA A 96 7.80 1.99 -2.17
N LEU A 97 7.33 0.90 -1.58
CA LEU A 97 6.64 0.92 -0.29
C LEU A 97 7.62 1.15 0.88
N GLU A 98 8.83 0.59 0.83
CA GLU A 98 9.89 0.87 1.80
C GLU A 98 10.26 2.37 1.79
N THR A 99 10.35 2.97 0.60
CA THR A 99 10.62 4.41 0.42
C THR A 99 9.51 5.31 0.98
N ALA A 100 8.27 4.83 1.00
CA ALA A 100 7.13 5.53 1.57
C ALA A 100 6.94 5.27 3.08
N GLU A 101 7.95 4.68 3.75
CA GLU A 101 7.96 4.41 5.19
C GLU A 101 6.86 3.43 5.65
N PHE A 102 6.36 2.58 4.75
CA PHE A 102 5.46 1.49 5.12
C PHE A 102 6.24 0.33 5.75
N ASP A 103 6.55 0.43 7.04
CA ASP A 103 7.44 -0.50 7.76
C ASP A 103 6.90 -1.95 7.87
N ALA A 104 5.59 -2.17 7.67
CA ALA A 104 4.96 -3.47 7.89
C ALA A 104 3.86 -3.82 6.87
N VAL A 105 4.21 -3.83 5.58
CA VAL A 105 3.30 -4.33 4.54
C VAL A 105 3.23 -5.86 4.58
N SER A 106 2.04 -6.40 4.79
CA SER A 106 1.74 -7.82 4.65
C SER A 106 1.01 -8.07 3.33
N TYR A 107 1.64 -8.79 2.41
CA TYR A 107 1.02 -9.08 1.12
C TYR A 107 -0.05 -10.18 1.24
N THR A 108 -1.26 -9.87 0.79
CA THR A 108 -2.40 -10.81 0.77
C THR A 108 -2.42 -11.65 -0.50
N SER A 109 -1.66 -11.26 -1.53
CA SER A 109 -1.56 -11.95 -2.82
C SER A 109 -0.15 -11.90 -3.41
N SER A 110 0.13 -12.83 -4.32
CA SER A 110 1.32 -12.78 -5.18
C SER A 110 1.19 -11.64 -6.20
N ALA A 111 2.33 -11.13 -6.67
CA ALA A 111 2.34 -10.14 -7.74
C ALA A 111 1.74 -10.73 -9.02
N ALA A 112 0.79 -10.02 -9.61
CA ALA A 112 0.14 -10.42 -10.86
C ALA A 112 0.64 -9.53 -11.99
N ALA A 113 1.26 -10.13 -13.00
CA ALA A 113 1.71 -9.41 -14.20
C ALA A 113 0.67 -9.55 -15.32
N SER A 114 0.37 -8.44 -15.98
CA SER A 114 -0.49 -8.35 -17.15
C SER A 114 0.15 -7.43 -18.19
N VAL A 115 -0.13 -7.65 -19.47
CA VAL A 115 0.42 -6.80 -20.54
C VAL A 115 -0.15 -5.39 -20.37
N ALA A 116 0.72 -4.38 -20.29
CA ALA A 116 0.36 -2.97 -20.11
C ALA A 116 -0.28 -2.36 -21.36
#